data_AF-A0A7J0AS15-F1
#
_entry.id   AF-A0A7J0AS15-F1
#
_cell.length_a   1.000
_cell.length_b   1.000
_cell.length_c   1.000
_cell.angle_alpha   90.00
_cell.angle_beta   90.00
_cell.angle_gamma   90.00
#
_symmetry.space_group_name_H-M   'P 1'
#
loop_
_entity.id
_entity.type
_entity.pdbx_description
1 polymer ?
#
loop_
_entity_poly.entity_id
_entity_poly.type
_entity_poly.pdbx_seq_one_letter_code
_entity_poly.pdbx_strand_id
1 'polypeptide(L)'
;METIIEAFISELGDGFFRHLIFHYAIVFTLILIPPALVALDTYFATSTARMLGEKIRSRKLRKGIEKLTFYWGAQIAASLVGTIGLLFTWYNLPYLTILVTLAVAWTEGKSYREHFSRRRDGVAKVPESLQEMIDFFGDEEIKDIFHTIARRKTGTIPGNT
;
A
#
# COMPACT_ATOMS: atom_id res chain seq x y z
N MET A 1 8.09 -43.30 9.50
CA MET A 1 7.41 -42.09 8.98
C MET A 1 7.95 -41.75 7.60
N GLU A 2 9.28 -41.77 7.42
CA GLU A 2 9.92 -41.60 6.10
C GLU A 2 9.43 -42.59 5.04
N THR A 3 9.26 -43.87 5.39
CA THR A 3 8.76 -44.91 4.46
C THR A 3 7.33 -44.72 3.95
N ILE A 4 6.44 -44.14 4.77
CA ILE A 4 5.05 -43.87 4.37
C ILE A 4 5.00 -42.62 3.48
N ILE A 5 5.82 -41.62 3.80
CA ILE A 5 5.95 -40.41 3.00
C ILE A 5 6.55 -40.76 1.63
N GLU A 6 7.59 -41.59 1.57
CA GLU A 6 8.19 -42.06 0.31
C GLU A 6 7.24 -42.90 -0.53
N ALA A 7 6.48 -43.83 0.07
CA ALA A 7 5.47 -44.60 -0.64
C ALA A 7 4.36 -43.71 -1.21
N PHE A 8 3.90 -42.73 -0.44
CA PHE A 8 2.89 -41.76 -0.86
C PHE A 8 3.41 -40.81 -1.96
N ILE A 9 4.68 -40.38 -1.86
CA ILE A 9 5.38 -39.59 -2.89
C ILE A 9 5.51 -40.39 -4.19
N SER A 10 5.90 -41.66 -4.11
CA SER A 10 5.99 -42.57 -5.25
C SER A 10 4.64 -42.76 -5.94
N GLU A 11 3.54 -42.80 -5.18
CA GLU A 11 2.19 -43.03 -5.69
C GLU A 11 1.56 -41.77 -6.31
N LEU A 12 1.93 -40.57 -5.83
CA LEU A 12 1.54 -39.29 -6.41
C LEU A 12 2.29 -38.93 -7.70
N GLY A 13 3.52 -39.45 -7.87
CA GLY A 13 4.36 -39.25 -9.04
C GLY A 13 4.91 -37.83 -9.20
N ASP A 14 6.01 -37.70 -9.95
CA ASP A 14 6.75 -36.43 -10.16
C ASP A 14 5.88 -35.30 -10.76
N GLY A 15 4.84 -35.66 -11.50
CA GLY A 15 3.88 -34.72 -12.09
C GLY A 15 3.13 -33.92 -11.03
N PHE A 16 2.71 -34.56 -9.95
CA PHE A 16 1.99 -33.92 -8.85
C PHE A 16 2.90 -32.94 -8.09
N PHE A 17 4.14 -33.35 -7.77
CA PHE A 17 5.08 -32.47 -7.05
C PHE A 17 5.42 -31.20 -7.84
N ARG A 18 5.65 -31.33 -9.15
CA ARG A 18 5.88 -30.16 -10.01
C ARG A 18 4.69 -29.21 -9.98
N HIS A 19 3.47 -29.75 -10.04
CA HIS A 19 2.23 -28.97 -10.01
C HIS A 19 2.02 -28.30 -8.65
N LEU A 20 2.28 -29.02 -7.55
CA LEU A 20 2.25 -28.51 -6.18
C LEU A 20 3.23 -27.34 -5.97
N ILE A 21 4.48 -27.50 -6.40
CA ILE A 21 5.52 -26.47 -6.31
C ILE A 21 5.09 -25.23 -7.10
N PHE A 22 4.65 -25.42 -8.34
CA PHE A 22 4.20 -24.31 -9.18
C PHE A 22 3.00 -23.57 -8.58
N HIS A 23 2.04 -24.31 -8.04
CA HIS A 23 0.88 -23.75 -7.35
C HIS A 23 1.29 -22.86 -6.18
N TYR A 24 2.15 -23.36 -5.28
CA TYR A 24 2.58 -22.59 -4.11
C TYR A 24 3.54 -21.45 -4.45
N ALA A 25 4.33 -21.55 -5.53
CA ALA A 25 5.13 -20.43 -6.03
C ALA A 25 4.22 -19.24 -6.44
N ILE A 26 3.09 -19.52 -7.08
CA ILE A 26 2.09 -18.50 -7.43
C ILE A 26 1.43 -17.95 -6.17
N VAL A 27 0.97 -18.81 -5.25
CA VAL A 27 0.35 -18.37 -3.99
C VAL A 27 1.31 -17.46 -3.21
N PHE A 28 2.58 -17.83 -3.13
CA PHE A 28 3.62 -17.00 -2.50
C PHE A 28 3.78 -15.65 -3.19
N THR A 29 3.77 -15.60 -4.52
CA THR A 29 3.82 -14.33 -5.24
C THR A 29 2.60 -13.44 -4.93
N LEU A 30 1.41 -14.04 -4.87
CA LEU A 30 0.16 -13.33 -4.60
C LEU A 30 0.07 -12.80 -3.16
N ILE A 31 0.64 -13.50 -2.18
CA ILE A 31 0.60 -13.09 -0.77
C ILE A 31 1.41 -11.81 -0.50
N LEU A 32 2.35 -11.47 -1.38
CA LEU A 32 3.17 -10.26 -1.31
C LEU A 32 2.47 -9.02 -1.86
N ILE A 33 1.39 -9.18 -2.62
CA ILE A 33 0.66 -8.04 -3.22
C ILE A 33 -0.03 -7.18 -2.15
N PRO A 34 -0.84 -7.73 -1.22
CA PRO A 34 -1.49 -6.92 -0.18
C PRO A 34 -0.53 -6.09 0.70
N PRO A 35 0.58 -6.63 1.24
CA PRO A 35 1.50 -5.81 2.04
C PRO A 35 2.16 -4.72 1.20
N ALA A 36 2.48 -4.97 -0.08
CA ALA A 36 2.99 -3.93 -0.97
C ALA A 36 1.97 -2.79 -1.17
N LEU A 37 0.69 -3.12 -1.38
CA LEU A 37 -0.37 -2.13 -1.52
C LEU A 37 -0.59 -1.31 -0.24
N VAL A 38 -0.58 -1.94 0.93
CA VAL A 38 -0.73 -1.24 2.22
C VAL A 38 0.51 -0.38 2.56
N ALA A 39 1.70 -0.87 2.23
CA ALA A 39 2.95 -0.12 2.41
C ALA A 39 2.99 1.13 1.53
N LEU A 40 2.61 1.01 0.27
CA LEU A 40 2.48 2.15 -0.64
C LEU A 40 1.46 3.17 -0.10
N ASP A 41 0.32 2.73 0.43
CA ASP A 41 -0.74 3.64 0.92
C ASP A 41 -0.23 4.43 2.14
N THR A 42 0.47 3.71 3.03
CA THR A 42 1.14 4.30 4.19
C THR A 42 2.25 5.26 3.77
N TYR A 43 3.06 4.91 2.77
CA TYR A 43 4.13 5.76 2.25
C TYR A 43 3.57 7.07 1.66
N PHE A 44 2.55 6.99 0.82
CA PHE A 44 1.91 8.18 0.26
C PHE A 44 1.28 9.03 1.37
N ALA A 45 0.56 8.41 2.31
CA ALA A 45 -0.07 9.13 3.43
C ALA A 45 0.96 9.86 4.32
N THR A 46 2.11 9.22 4.60
CA THR A 46 3.17 9.81 5.43
C THR A 46 3.95 10.90 4.69
N SER A 47 4.22 10.72 3.40
CA SER A 47 4.86 11.73 2.56
C SER A 47 4.03 13.03 2.52
N THR A 48 2.71 12.93 2.36
CA THR A 48 1.83 14.11 2.39
C THR A 48 1.75 14.75 3.76
N ALA A 49 1.65 13.97 4.84
CA ALA A 49 1.65 14.54 6.18
C ALA A 49 2.94 15.33 6.46
N ARG A 50 4.10 14.82 6.01
CA ARG A 50 5.39 15.54 6.11
C ARG A 50 5.40 16.83 5.31
N MET A 51 4.90 16.83 4.08
CA MET A 51 4.80 18.05 3.26
C MET A 51 3.90 19.11 3.89
N LEU A 52 2.80 18.71 4.52
CA LEU A 52 1.84 19.61 5.17
C LEU A 52 2.24 19.98 6.62
N GLY A 53 3.32 19.41 7.16
CA GLY A 53 3.72 19.60 8.56
C GLY A 53 2.76 18.98 9.58
N GLU A 54 1.86 18.09 9.15
CA GLU A 54 0.91 17.42 10.03
C GLU A 54 1.56 16.28 10.83
N LYS A 55 1.08 16.08 12.08
CA LYS A 55 1.55 14.98 12.92
C LYS A 55 1.18 13.63 12.31
N ILE A 56 2.16 12.75 12.14
CA ILE A 56 1.97 11.36 11.68
C ILE A 56 1.10 10.62 12.71
N ARG A 57 -0.08 10.13 12.29
CA ARG A 57 -1.04 9.47 13.18
C ARG A 57 -0.83 7.96 13.22
N SER A 58 -0.46 7.42 14.37
CA SER A 58 -0.31 5.97 14.63
C SER A 58 -1.57 5.15 14.35
N ARG A 59 -2.75 5.75 14.52
CA ARG A 59 -4.05 5.11 14.21
C ARG A 59 -4.15 4.60 12.77
N LYS A 60 -3.50 5.27 11.80
CA LYS A 60 -3.51 4.82 10.40
C LYS A 60 -2.69 3.54 10.20
N LEU A 61 -1.52 3.44 10.85
CA LEU A 61 -0.69 2.23 10.83
C LEU A 61 -1.44 1.02 11.41
N ARG A 62 -2.11 1.22 12.55
CA ARG A 62 -2.92 0.15 13.17
C ARG A 62 -4.01 -0.36 12.23
N LYS A 63 -4.74 0.55 11.55
CA LYS A 63 -5.73 0.17 10.54
C LYS A 63 -5.13 -0.57 9.35
N GLY A 64 -3.92 -0.19 8.93
CA GLY A 64 -3.18 -0.91 7.87
C GLY A 64 -2.86 -2.35 8.27
N ILE A 65 -2.43 -2.58 9.51
CA ILE A 65 -2.20 -3.93 10.04
C ILE A 65 -3.51 -4.72 10.10
N GLU A 66 -4.60 -4.13 10.59
CA GLU A 66 -5.92 -4.78 10.64
C GLU A 66 -6.39 -5.24 9.25
N LYS A 67 -6.22 -4.39 8.22
CA LYS A 67 -6.49 -4.75 6.82
C LYS A 67 -5.61 -5.89 6.34
N LEU A 68 -4.31 -5.83 6.61
CA LEU A 68 -3.34 -6.84 6.18
C LEU A 68 -3.67 -8.21 6.76
N THR A 69 -4.00 -8.28 8.05
CA THR A 69 -4.43 -9.52 8.71
C THR A 69 -5.68 -10.10 8.06
N PHE A 70 -6.66 -9.25 7.71
CA PHE A 70 -7.87 -9.69 7.02
C PHE A 70 -7.56 -10.23 5.61
N TYR A 71 -6.72 -9.54 4.84
CA TYR A 71 -6.33 -9.95 3.49
C TYR A 71 -5.57 -11.27 3.47
N TRP A 72 -4.59 -11.42 4.37
CA TRP A 72 -3.88 -12.70 4.50
C TRP A 72 -4.77 -13.82 5.01
N GLY A 73 -5.68 -13.56 5.95
CA GLY A 73 -6.66 -14.55 6.38
C GLY A 73 -7.49 -15.08 5.21
N ALA A 74 -7.98 -14.18 4.34
CA ALA A 74 -8.72 -14.55 3.14
C ALA A 74 -7.86 -15.30 2.11
N GLN A 75 -6.61 -14.87 1.88
CA GLN A 75 -5.70 -15.54 0.94
C GLN A 75 -5.28 -16.93 1.42
N ILE A 76 -5.06 -17.11 2.73
CA ILE A 76 -4.74 -18.42 3.33
C ILE A 76 -5.95 -19.35 3.22
N ALA A 77 -7.17 -18.88 3.54
CA ALA A 77 -8.37 -19.68 3.36
C ALA A 77 -8.57 -20.09 1.90
N ALA A 78 -8.37 -19.17 0.95
CA ALA A 78 -8.45 -19.44 -0.47
C ALA A 78 -7.36 -20.42 -0.96
N SER A 79 -6.14 -20.33 -0.43
CA SER A 79 -5.05 -21.24 -0.80
C SER A 79 -5.30 -22.65 -0.32
N LEU A 80 -5.89 -22.85 0.87
CA LEU A 80 -6.30 -24.18 1.35
C LEU A 80 -7.31 -24.84 0.41
N VAL A 81 -8.32 -24.09 -0.06
CA VAL A 81 -9.25 -24.60 -1.08
C VAL A 81 -8.51 -24.88 -2.38
N GLY A 82 -7.53 -24.05 -2.74
CA GLY A 82 -6.67 -24.28 -3.89
C GLY A 82 -5.83 -25.55 -3.80
N THR A 83 -5.36 -25.92 -2.60
CA THR A 83 -4.64 -27.16 -2.35
C THR A 83 -5.54 -28.37 -2.59
N ILE A 84 -6.80 -28.34 -2.12
CA ILE A 84 -7.79 -29.38 -2.42
C ILE A 84 -8.03 -29.47 -3.93
N GLY A 85 -8.04 -28.31 -4.61
CA GLY A 85 -8.15 -28.22 -6.06
C GLY A 85 -7.13 -29.07 -6.82
N LEU A 86 -5.90 -29.22 -6.30
CA LEU A 86 -4.83 -30.01 -6.94
C LEU A 86 -5.17 -31.49 -7.13
N LEU A 87 -6.19 -32.02 -6.44
CA LEU A 87 -6.70 -33.37 -6.66
C LEU A 87 -7.42 -33.53 -8.01
N PHE A 88 -7.77 -32.43 -8.67
CA PHE A 88 -8.48 -32.43 -9.94
C PHE A 88 -7.57 -32.06 -11.12
N THR A 89 -7.63 -32.83 -12.19
CA THR A 89 -6.78 -32.67 -13.39
C THR A 89 -6.99 -31.37 -14.16
N TRP A 90 -8.13 -30.70 -13.97
CA TRP A 90 -8.43 -29.39 -14.59
C TRP A 90 -7.94 -28.20 -13.76
N TYR A 91 -7.48 -28.44 -12.53
CA TYR A 91 -7.14 -27.38 -11.57
C TYR A 91 -5.67 -26.97 -11.68
N ASN A 92 -5.33 -26.21 -12.71
CA ASN A 92 -3.93 -25.91 -13.03
C ASN A 92 -3.34 -24.72 -12.25
N LEU A 93 -4.17 -23.86 -11.65
CA LEU A 93 -3.76 -22.61 -11.01
C LEU A 93 -4.50 -22.38 -9.69
N PRO A 94 -3.96 -21.57 -8.75
CA PRO A 94 -4.65 -21.18 -7.52
C PRO A 94 -5.74 -20.13 -7.79
N TYR A 95 -6.81 -20.49 -8.52
CA TYR A 95 -7.82 -19.56 -9.00
C TYR A 95 -8.45 -18.72 -7.89
N LEU A 96 -8.81 -19.33 -6.76
CA LEU A 96 -9.42 -18.59 -5.64
C LEU A 96 -8.45 -17.58 -5.02
N THR A 97 -7.18 -17.95 -4.83
CA THR A 97 -6.17 -17.02 -4.32
C THR A 97 -5.97 -15.85 -5.28
N ILE A 98 -5.98 -16.11 -6.60
CA ILE A 98 -5.92 -15.06 -7.63
C ILE A 98 -7.13 -14.12 -7.50
N LEU A 99 -8.35 -14.66 -7.43
CA LEU A 99 -9.57 -13.86 -7.30
C LEU A 99 -9.59 -13.00 -6.04
N VAL A 100 -9.21 -13.58 -4.88
CA VAL A 100 -9.09 -12.83 -3.63
C VAL A 100 -8.07 -11.71 -3.77
N THR A 101 -6.91 -11.99 -4.38
CA THR A 101 -5.86 -10.99 -4.55
C THR A 101 -6.30 -9.86 -5.48
N LEU A 102 -7.01 -10.17 -6.56
CA LEU A 102 -7.61 -9.17 -7.45
C LEU A 102 -8.67 -8.34 -6.73
N ALA A 103 -9.51 -8.96 -5.90
CA ALA A 103 -10.49 -8.25 -5.10
C ALA A 103 -9.82 -7.27 -4.12
N VAL A 104 -8.77 -7.71 -3.42
CA VAL A 104 -7.97 -6.84 -2.53
C VAL A 104 -7.36 -5.68 -3.32
N ALA A 105 -6.70 -5.97 -4.44
CA ALA A 105 -6.10 -4.97 -5.31
C ALA A 105 -7.12 -3.95 -5.83
N TRP A 106 -8.33 -4.40 -6.18
CA TRP A 106 -9.44 -3.53 -6.58
C TRP A 106 -9.90 -2.62 -5.45
N THR A 107 -10.10 -3.17 -4.24
CA THR A 107 -10.55 -2.39 -3.08
C THR A 107 -9.55 -1.31 -2.68
N GLU A 108 -8.25 -1.62 -2.66
CA GLU A 108 -7.22 -0.63 -2.36
C GLU A 108 -7.00 0.32 -3.55
N GLY A 109 -7.04 -0.17 -4.79
CA GLY A 109 -6.95 0.64 -6.00
C GLY A 109 -8.01 1.74 -6.07
N LYS A 110 -9.25 1.45 -5.66
CA LYS A 110 -10.30 2.47 -5.53
C LYS A 110 -9.94 3.54 -4.50
N SER A 111 -9.41 3.13 -3.35
CA SER A 111 -8.92 4.05 -2.30
C SER A 111 -7.82 4.98 -2.81
N TYR A 112 -6.88 4.45 -3.61
CA TYR A 112 -5.83 5.25 -4.25
C TYR A 112 -6.37 6.35 -5.14
N ARG A 113 -7.33 6.02 -6.03
CA ARG A 113 -7.91 7.00 -6.96
C ARG A 113 -8.56 8.16 -6.23
N GLU A 114 -9.29 7.88 -5.14
CA GLU A 114 -9.91 8.91 -4.30
C GLU A 114 -8.85 9.79 -3.61
N HIS A 115 -7.77 9.19 -3.11
CA HIS A 115 -6.67 9.93 -2.48
C HIS A 115 -5.90 10.82 -3.47
N PHE A 116 -5.64 10.34 -4.70
CA PHE A 116 -5.00 11.14 -5.74
C PHE A 116 -5.88 12.29 -6.22
N SER A 117 -7.18 12.07 -6.41
CA SER A 117 -8.12 13.13 -6.80
C SER A 117 -8.10 14.29 -5.79
N ARG A 118 -8.21 13.98 -4.49
CA ARG A 118 -8.18 14.99 -3.42
C ARG A 118 -6.88 15.79 -3.36
N ARG A 119 -5.74 15.19 -3.73
CA ARG A 119 -4.46 15.92 -3.82
C ARG A 119 -4.47 16.90 -4.99
N ARG A 120 -5.01 16.50 -6.15
CA ARG A 120 -5.11 17.38 -7.31
C ARG A 120 -5.95 18.62 -6.98
N ASP A 121 -7.08 18.40 -6.31
CA ASP A 121 -8.01 19.48 -5.94
C ASP A 121 -7.46 20.35 -4.79
N GLY A 122 -6.72 19.76 -3.85
CA GLY A 122 -6.09 20.50 -2.74
C GLY A 122 -4.86 21.31 -3.16
N VAL A 123 -4.02 20.79 -4.06
CA VAL A 123 -2.86 21.53 -4.60
C VAL A 123 -3.31 22.69 -5.49
N ALA A 124 -4.43 22.53 -6.22
CA ALA A 124 -5.01 23.62 -7.03
C ALA A 124 -5.47 24.82 -6.17
N LYS A 125 -5.83 24.59 -4.90
CA LYS A 125 -6.24 25.64 -3.96
C LYS A 125 -5.08 26.38 -3.30
N VAL A 126 -3.85 25.88 -3.39
CA VAL A 126 -2.68 26.54 -2.80
C VAL A 126 -2.32 27.82 -3.58
N PRO A 127 -2.29 27.83 -4.93
CA PRO A 127 -2.17 29.05 -5.72
C PRO A 127 -3.34 30.03 -5.53
N GLU A 128 -4.58 29.55 -5.48
CA GLU A 128 -5.76 30.41 -5.29
C GLU A 128 -5.78 31.07 -3.92
N SER A 129 -5.49 30.33 -2.84
CA SER A 129 -5.44 30.92 -1.49
C SER A 129 -4.25 31.88 -1.31
N LEU A 130 -3.14 31.66 -2.02
CA LEU A 130 -2.05 32.63 -2.11
C LEU A 130 -2.45 33.88 -2.88
N GLN A 131 -3.20 33.75 -3.98
CA GLN A 131 -3.71 34.89 -4.74
C GLN A 131 -4.74 35.69 -3.93
N GLU A 132 -5.68 35.04 -3.25
CA GLU A 132 -6.64 35.71 -2.36
C GLU A 132 -5.92 36.46 -1.23
N MET A 133 -4.86 35.88 -0.66
CA MET A 133 -4.05 36.57 0.35
C MET A 133 -3.27 37.75 -0.22
N ILE A 134 -2.70 37.64 -1.43
CA ILE A 134 -2.03 38.75 -2.13
C ILE A 134 -3.02 39.88 -2.44
N ASP A 135 -4.24 39.54 -2.85
CA ASP A 135 -5.30 40.53 -3.12
C ASP A 135 -5.77 41.23 -1.83
N PHE A 136 -5.75 40.54 -0.69
CA PHE A 136 -6.22 41.08 0.59
C PHE A 136 -5.17 41.93 1.34
N PHE A 137 -3.90 41.51 1.32
CA PHE A 137 -2.80 42.17 2.07
C PHE A 137 -1.83 42.96 1.18
N GLY A 138 -1.93 42.83 -0.14
CA GLY A 138 -0.99 43.44 -1.07
C GLY A 138 0.31 42.64 -1.21
N ASP A 139 0.88 42.71 -2.40
CA ASP A 139 1.99 41.85 -2.85
C ASP A 139 3.31 42.10 -2.07
N GLU A 140 3.49 43.31 -1.52
CA GLU A 140 4.69 43.68 -0.74
C GLU A 140 4.65 43.10 0.68
N GLU A 141 3.49 43.13 1.34
CA GLU A 141 3.32 42.69 2.73
C GLU A 141 3.47 41.17 2.85
N ILE A 142 2.96 40.44 1.85
CA ILE A 142 3.12 38.98 1.76
C ILE A 142 4.58 38.59 1.54
N LYS A 143 5.31 39.31 0.68
CA LYS A 143 6.75 39.09 0.46
C LYS A 143 7.55 39.29 1.73
N ASP A 144 7.22 40.32 2.53
CA ASP A 144 7.89 40.61 3.79
C ASP A 144 7.60 39.54 4.86
N ILE A 145 6.37 39.04 4.94
CA ILE A 145 6.01 37.90 5.79
C ILE A 145 6.79 36.65 5.36
N PHE A 146 6.87 36.36 4.06
CA PHE A 146 7.60 35.21 3.54
C PHE A 146 9.09 35.32 3.80
N HIS A 147 9.69 36.50 3.60
CA HIS A 147 11.08 36.78 3.94
C HIS A 147 11.34 36.62 5.44
N THR A 148 10.43 37.09 6.29
CA THR A 148 10.55 36.97 7.75
C THR A 148 10.45 35.52 8.21
N ILE A 149 9.55 34.72 7.63
CA ILE A 149 9.42 33.29 7.92
C ILE A 149 10.63 32.51 7.40
N ALA A 150 11.09 32.81 6.18
CA ALA A 150 12.28 32.20 5.59
C ALA A 150 13.51 32.48 6.47
N ARG A 151 13.70 33.73 6.89
CA ARG A 151 14.79 34.19 7.76
C ARG A 151 14.75 33.54 9.15
N ARG A 152 13.55 33.29 9.70
CA ARG A 152 13.37 32.50 10.94
C ARG A 152 13.76 31.03 10.77
N LYS A 153 13.48 30.42 9.62
CA LYS A 153 13.74 29.00 9.34
C LYS A 153 15.20 28.71 8.97
N THR A 154 15.90 29.67 8.35
CA THR A 154 17.31 29.50 7.92
C THR A 154 18.34 29.86 8.99
N GLY A 155 17.93 30.36 10.17
CA GLY A 155 18.83 30.51 11.31
C GLY A 155 19.99 31.50 11.12
N THR A 156 19.93 32.40 10.13
CA THR A 156 20.91 33.48 10.00
C THR A 156 20.50 34.65 10.89
N ILE A 157 21.12 34.72 12.07
CA ILE A 157 21.27 35.95 12.86
C ILE A 157 22.39 36.77 12.19
N PRO A 158 22.13 37.92 11.55
CA PRO A 158 23.21 38.85 11.25
C PRO A 158 23.56 39.59 12.54
N GLY A 159 24.86 39.61 12.86
CA GLY A 159 25.42 40.23 14.04
C GLY A 159 24.97 41.67 14.25
N ASN A 160 24.72 41.99 15.51
CA ASN A 160 24.73 43.35 16.00
C ASN A 160 26.07 43.52 16.73
N THR A 161 27.05 44.10 16.03
CA THR A 161 28.12 44.90 16.63
C THR A 161 27.55 46.25 17.03
#